data_AF-A0A2J5PPL7-F1
#
_entry.id   AF-A0A2J5PPL7-F1
#
_cell.length_a   1.000
_cell.length_b   1.000
_cell.length_c   1.000
_cell.angle_alpha   90.00
_cell.angle_beta   90.00
_cell.angle_gamma   90.00
#
_symmetry.space_group_name_H-M   'P 1'
#
loop_
_entity.id
_entity.type
_entity.pdbx_description
1 polymer ?
#
loop_
_entity_poly.entity_id
_entity_poly.type
_entity_poly.pdbx_seq_one_letter_code
_entity_poly.pdbx_strand_id
1 'polypeptide(L)'
;WKVVNQIGGKEGYFFGNVLWKTRGAMDLLVGHRLAKGRPENEYLQTGDAVDSWKVIIVEPEKQLTLLFGMKAPGLGRLSFTLRDKGNHRELDVRAWWHPHGMPGLFYWLLMIPAHLFIFRGMARRIAHLAEQITIK
;
A
#
# COMPACT_ATOMS: atom_id res chain seq x y z
N TRP A 1 -1.40 -9.00 -11.54
CA TRP A 1 -1.22 -9.64 -10.21
C TRP A 1 0.23 -9.61 -9.72
N LYS A 2 1.18 -10.11 -10.52
CA LYS A 2 2.62 -10.13 -10.20
C LYS A 2 3.17 -8.78 -9.72
N VAL A 3 2.89 -7.69 -10.45
CA VAL A 3 3.39 -6.35 -10.09
C VAL A 3 2.88 -5.90 -8.73
N VAL A 4 1.57 -5.99 -8.46
CA VAL A 4 0.98 -5.59 -7.16
C VAL A 4 1.64 -6.33 -6.00
N ASN A 5 1.99 -7.61 -6.18
CA ASN A 5 2.69 -8.41 -5.19
C ASN A 5 4.14 -8.00 -4.95
N GLN A 6 4.71 -7.04 -5.70
CA GLN A 6 6.06 -6.51 -5.48
C GLN A 6 6.11 -5.37 -4.44
N ILE A 7 4.97 -5.00 -3.85
CA ILE A 7 4.90 -3.97 -2.80
C ILE A 7 5.85 -4.28 -1.63
N GLY A 8 6.62 -3.29 -1.20
CA GLY A 8 7.70 -3.43 -0.20
C GLY A 8 8.96 -4.15 -0.71
N GLY A 9 9.03 -4.47 -2.02
CA GLY A 9 10.22 -4.99 -2.67
C GLY A 9 11.11 -3.88 -3.26
N LYS A 10 11.76 -4.16 -4.40
CA LYS A 10 12.66 -3.19 -5.08
C LYS A 10 11.98 -1.86 -5.45
N GLU A 11 10.69 -1.91 -5.81
CA GLU A 11 9.88 -0.73 -6.14
C GLU A 11 9.36 0.01 -4.88
N GLY A 12 9.57 -0.54 -3.67
CA GLY A 12 8.99 -0.03 -2.43
C GLY A 12 7.46 -0.01 -2.48
N TYR A 13 6.86 1.15 -2.25
CA TYR A 13 5.42 1.39 -2.37
C TYR A 13 5.02 1.92 -3.75
N PHE A 14 5.83 1.67 -4.79
CA PHE A 14 5.71 2.16 -6.18
C PHE A 14 5.78 3.68 -6.36
N PHE A 15 5.45 4.47 -5.34
CA PHE A 15 5.47 5.92 -5.42
C PHE A 15 5.61 6.57 -4.04
N GLY A 16 6.25 7.74 -3.99
CA GLY A 16 6.42 8.49 -2.74
C GLY A 16 7.27 7.77 -1.69
N ASN A 17 8.17 6.86 -2.10
CA ASN A 17 8.99 6.04 -1.20
C ASN A 17 9.74 6.83 -0.13
N VAL A 18 10.18 8.06 -0.44
CA VAL A 18 10.81 8.96 0.54
C VAL A 18 9.84 9.32 1.67
N LEU A 19 8.59 9.68 1.33
CA LEU A 19 7.57 10.03 2.32
C LEU A 19 7.25 8.84 3.26
N TRP A 20 7.15 7.64 2.69
CA TRP A 20 6.95 6.41 3.47
C TRP A 20 8.12 6.13 4.42
N LYS A 21 9.36 6.29 3.93
CA LYS A 21 10.57 6.15 4.77
C LYS A 21 10.63 7.20 5.88
N THR A 22 10.32 8.46 5.57
CA THR A 22 10.26 9.54 6.56
C THR A 22 9.23 9.23 7.63
N ARG A 23 8.03 8.80 7.24
CA ARG A 23 6.97 8.43 8.19
C ARG A 23 7.39 7.26 9.07
N GLY A 24 8.01 6.22 8.48
CA GLY A 24 8.58 5.10 9.22
C GLY A 24 9.65 5.51 10.23
N ALA A 25 10.51 6.46 9.86
CA ALA A 25 11.52 7.01 10.76
C ALA A 25 10.90 7.80 11.93
N MET A 26 9.83 8.58 11.68
CA MET A 26 9.10 9.29 12.74
C MET A 26 8.50 8.33 13.77
N ASP A 27 7.92 7.22 13.33
CA ASP A 27 7.37 6.22 14.26
C ASP A 27 8.45 5.53 15.10
N LEU A 28 9.62 5.29 14.51
CA LEU A 28 10.78 4.74 15.23
C LEU A 28 11.27 5.71 16.31
N LEU A 29 11.29 7.02 16.03
CA LEU A 29 11.66 8.04 17.01
C LEU A 29 10.69 8.11 18.20
N VAL A 30 9.43 7.75 18.00
CA VAL A 30 8.40 7.66 19.05
C VAL A 30 8.45 6.31 19.80
N GLY A 31 9.42 5.45 19.48
CA GLY A 31 9.63 4.15 20.14
C GLY A 31 8.78 3.01 19.58
N HIS A 32 8.06 3.22 18.48
CA HIS A 32 7.24 2.17 17.85
C HIS A 32 8.11 1.35 16.90
N ARG A 33 8.52 0.15 17.35
CA ARG A 33 9.30 -0.77 16.52
C ARG A 33 8.37 -1.49 15.54
N LEU A 34 8.46 -1.08 14.28
CA LEU A 34 7.72 -1.70 13.18
C LEU A 34 8.57 -2.79 12.54
N ALA A 35 7.91 -3.84 12.06
CA ALA A 35 8.58 -4.82 11.20
C ALA A 35 9.19 -4.09 9.98
N LYS A 36 10.34 -4.58 9.50
CA LYS A 36 11.04 -4.03 8.34
C LYS A 36 11.21 -5.13 7.31
N GLY A 37 11.03 -4.77 6.05
CA GLY A 37 11.13 -5.68 4.92
C GLY A 37 9.84 -6.45 4.65
N ARG A 38 9.92 -7.33 3.67
CA ARG A 38 8.84 -8.23 3.24
C ARG A 38 9.36 -9.67 3.22
N PRO A 39 8.49 -10.68 3.21
CA PRO A 39 8.89 -12.05 2.96
C PRO A 39 9.52 -12.18 1.57
N GLU A 40 10.43 -13.15 1.43
CA GLU A 40 11.09 -13.48 0.16
C GLU A 40 10.17 -14.22 -0.84
N ASN A 41 8.92 -14.47 -0.45
CA ASN A 41 7.92 -15.10 -1.30
C ASN A 41 7.56 -14.22 -2.51
N GLU A 42 7.39 -14.85 -3.68
CA GLU A 42 6.97 -14.17 -4.91
C GLU A 42 5.59 -13.51 -4.74
N TYR A 43 4.66 -14.24 -4.11
CA TYR A 43 3.30 -13.78 -3.83
C TYR A 43 3.10 -13.64 -2.32
N LEU A 44 2.54 -12.51 -1.93
CA LEU A 44 2.20 -12.23 -0.54
C LEU A 44 1.04 -13.11 -0.09
N GLN A 45 1.08 -13.53 1.17
CA GLN A 45 0.08 -14.34 1.82
C GLN A 45 -0.58 -13.58 2.96
N THR A 46 -1.80 -13.98 3.32
CA THR A 46 -2.49 -13.40 4.48
C THR A 46 -1.66 -13.62 5.74
N GLY A 47 -1.40 -12.56 6.49
CA GLY A 47 -0.54 -12.56 7.67
C GLY A 47 0.86 -12.02 7.44
N ASP A 48 1.33 -11.95 6.19
CA ASP A 48 2.65 -11.44 5.84
C ASP A 48 2.83 -9.98 6.31
N ALA A 49 4.02 -9.67 6.81
CA ALA A 49 4.41 -8.31 7.17
C ALA A 49 5.16 -7.65 6.01
N VAL A 50 4.72 -6.48 5.57
CA VAL A 50 5.39 -5.67 4.54
C VAL A 50 5.74 -4.33 5.16
N ASP A 51 6.98 -4.24 5.66
CA ASP A 51 7.44 -3.21 6.57
C ASP A 51 6.41 -3.02 7.71
N SER A 52 5.85 -1.83 7.80
CA SER A 52 4.88 -1.42 8.82
C SER A 52 3.45 -1.80 8.50
N TRP A 53 3.24 -2.71 7.56
CA TRP A 53 1.93 -3.16 7.11
C TRP A 53 1.76 -4.65 7.32
N LYS A 54 0.53 -5.09 7.54
CA LYS A 54 0.17 -6.50 7.61
C LYS A 54 -0.81 -6.85 6.50
N VAL A 55 -0.52 -7.88 5.72
CA VAL A 55 -1.44 -8.39 4.70
C VAL A 55 -2.63 -9.04 5.41
N ILE A 56 -3.84 -8.58 5.10
CA ILE A 56 -5.07 -9.05 5.73
C ILE A 56 -6.03 -9.75 4.76
N ILE A 57 -5.90 -9.48 3.45
CA ILE A 57 -6.71 -10.13 2.41
C ILE A 57 -5.79 -10.42 1.22
N VAL A 58 -5.81 -11.67 0.77
CA VAL A 58 -5.22 -12.12 -0.48
C VAL A 58 -6.27 -12.94 -1.22
N GLU A 59 -6.78 -12.38 -2.31
CA GLU A 59 -7.56 -13.09 -3.30
C GLU A 59 -6.78 -13.04 -4.61
N PRO A 60 -6.16 -14.16 -5.04
CA PRO A 60 -5.34 -14.20 -6.24
C PRO A 60 -6.03 -13.57 -7.45
N GLU A 61 -5.31 -12.66 -8.10
CA GLU A 61 -5.75 -11.88 -9.26
C GLU A 61 -6.98 -10.99 -9.07
N LYS A 62 -7.52 -10.89 -7.85
CA LYS A 62 -8.71 -10.10 -7.53
C LYS A 62 -8.42 -9.00 -6.53
N GLN A 63 -7.77 -9.33 -5.41
CA GLN A 63 -7.57 -8.37 -4.32
C GLN A 63 -6.31 -8.66 -3.49
N LEU A 64 -5.59 -7.59 -3.15
CA LEU A 64 -4.58 -7.59 -2.10
C LEU A 64 -4.86 -6.42 -1.16
N THR A 65 -5.05 -6.68 0.13
CA THR A 65 -5.26 -5.62 1.14
C THR A 65 -4.26 -5.71 2.27
N LEU A 66 -3.66 -4.56 2.59
CA LEU A 66 -2.72 -4.38 3.69
C LEU A 66 -3.34 -3.47 4.75
N LEU A 67 -3.25 -3.87 6.00
CA LEU A 67 -3.58 -3.09 7.19
C LEU A 67 -2.38 -2.26 7.62
N PHE A 68 -2.62 -0.99 7.92
CA PHE A 68 -1.63 -0.06 8.41
C PHE A 68 -1.28 -0.39 9.88
N GLY A 69 0.00 -0.70 10.15
CA GLY A 69 0.50 -1.07 11.48
C GLY A 69 1.19 0.05 12.25
N MET A 70 1.29 1.24 11.66
CA MET A 70 1.91 2.44 12.25
C MET A 70 1.02 3.09 13.29
N LYS A 71 1.61 3.79 14.26
CA LYS A 71 0.86 4.50 15.30
C LYS A 71 0.24 5.75 14.69
N ALA A 72 -1.07 5.75 14.53
CA ALA A 72 -1.82 6.88 14.01
C ALA A 72 -3.18 7.00 14.73
N PRO A 73 -3.83 8.17 14.72
CA PRO A 73 -5.11 8.40 15.39
C PRO A 73 -6.29 7.76 14.61
N GLY A 74 -6.19 6.47 14.32
CA GLY A 74 -7.14 5.73 13.50
C GLY A 74 -6.51 4.48 12.86
N LEU A 75 -7.31 3.76 12.09
CA LEU A 75 -6.88 2.58 11.35
C LEU A 75 -6.90 2.87 9.85
N GLY A 76 -5.81 2.52 9.18
CA GLY A 76 -5.69 2.61 7.73
C GLY A 76 -5.69 1.22 7.09
N ARG A 77 -6.27 1.08 5.90
CA ARG A 77 -6.00 -0.08 5.02
C ARG A 77 -5.78 0.40 3.59
N LEU A 78 -4.86 -0.26 2.89
CA LEU A 78 -4.58 -0.05 1.48
C LEU A 78 -5.01 -1.29 0.70
N SER A 79 -5.94 -1.13 -0.23
CA SER A 79 -6.47 -2.20 -1.06
C SER A 79 -6.10 -1.97 -2.52
N PHE A 80 -5.62 -3.03 -3.15
CA PHE A 80 -5.45 -3.16 -4.59
C PHE A 80 -6.51 -4.13 -5.09
N THR A 81 -7.43 -3.66 -5.90
CA THR A 81 -8.45 -4.51 -6.53
C THR A 81 -8.20 -4.56 -8.02
N LEU A 82 -8.22 -5.77 -8.57
CA LEU A 82 -8.07 -6.03 -10.00
C LEU A 82 -9.41 -6.53 -10.53
N ARG A 83 -9.87 -5.94 -11.64
CA ARG A 83 -11.06 -6.40 -12.35
C ARG A 83 -10.68 -6.74 -13.77
N ASP A 84 -10.98 -7.97 -14.17
CA ASP A 84 -10.79 -8.39 -15.56
C ASP A 84 -11.94 -7.86 -16.43
N LYS A 85 -11.59 -7.22 -17.55
CA LYS A 85 -12.52 -6.68 -18.55
C LYS A 85 -12.39 -7.40 -19.90
N GLY A 86 -11.66 -8.52 -19.94
CA GLY A 86 -11.40 -9.32 -21.14
C GLY A 86 -10.21 -8.78 -21.94
N ASN A 87 -10.31 -7.58 -22.50
CA ASN A 87 -9.24 -6.98 -23.31
C ASN A 87 -8.24 -6.15 -22.49
N HIS A 88 -8.57 -5.80 -21.25
CA HIS A 88 -7.70 -5.10 -20.32
C HIS A 88 -8.07 -5.47 -18.88
N ARG A 89 -7.23 -5.06 -17.92
CA ARG A 89 -7.54 -5.15 -16.50
C ARG A 89 -7.62 -3.75 -15.90
N GLU A 90 -8.64 -3.53 -15.07
CA GLU A 90 -8.80 -2.31 -14.30
C GLU A 90 -8.15 -2.51 -12.93
N LEU A 91 -7.30 -1.57 -12.52
CA LEU A 91 -6.67 -1.52 -11.20
C LEU A 91 -7.28 -0.39 -10.37
N ASP A 92 -7.92 -0.74 -9.26
CA ASP A 92 -8.34 0.22 -8.23
C ASP A 92 -7.35 0.18 -7.06
N VAL A 93 -6.76 1.34 -6.75
CA VAL A 93 -5.87 1.53 -5.60
C VAL A 93 -6.59 2.42 -4.60
N ARG A 94 -6.99 1.86 -3.47
CA ARG A 94 -7.84 2.55 -2.50
C ARG A 94 -7.27 2.49 -1.11
N ALA A 95 -7.07 3.65 -0.50
CA ALA A 95 -6.85 3.74 0.93
C ALA A 95 -8.15 4.04 1.66
N TRP A 96 -8.39 3.30 2.73
CA TRP A 96 -9.47 3.52 3.66
C TRP A 96 -8.89 4.00 4.98
N TRP A 97 -9.59 4.93 5.62
CA TRP A 97 -9.23 5.47 6.91
C TRP A 97 -10.42 5.43 7.84
N HIS A 98 -10.22 4.86 9.02
CA HIS A 98 -11.19 4.86 10.11
C HIS A 98 -10.65 5.76 11.23
N PRO A 99 -11.05 7.04 11.29
CA PRO A 99 -10.50 7.99 12.24
C PRO A 99 -10.96 7.66 13.67
N HIS A 100 -10.05 7.77 14.63
CA HIS A 100 -10.37 7.68 16.05
C HIS A 100 -10.51 9.10 16.63
N GLY A 101 -11.75 9.54 16.82
CA GLY A 101 -12.08 10.86 17.36
C GLY A 101 -11.63 12.04 16.49
N MET A 102 -11.66 13.23 17.08
CA MET A 102 -11.33 14.49 16.39
C MET A 102 -9.89 14.55 15.84
N PRO A 103 -8.84 14.13 16.58
CA PRO A 103 -7.47 14.13 16.05
C PRO A 103 -7.32 13.25 14.80
N GLY A 104 -8.05 12.13 14.74
CA GLY A 104 -8.10 11.24 13.59
C GLY A 104 -8.69 11.87 12.35
N LEU A 105 -9.73 12.69 12.53
CA LEU A 105 -10.38 13.42 11.44
C LEU A 105 -9.49 14.55 10.91
N PHE A 106 -8.88 15.35 11.79
CA PHE A 106 -7.95 16.40 11.37
C PHE A 106 -6.73 15.84 10.63
N TYR A 107 -6.14 14.75 11.15
CA TYR A 107 -5.05 14.05 10.48
C TYR A 107 -5.45 13.59 9.08
N TRP A 108 -6.65 13.03 8.93
CA TRP A 108 -7.16 12.59 7.64
C TRP A 108 -7.30 13.75 6.65
N LEU A 109 -7.98 14.83 7.06
CA LEU A 109 -8.25 15.99 6.21
C LEU A 109 -6.95 16.65 5.72
N LEU A 110 -5.97 16.82 6.61
CA LEU A 110 -4.66 17.38 6.26
C LEU A 110 -3.93 16.53 5.21
N MET A 111 -4.09 15.21 5.27
CA MET A 111 -3.39 14.27 4.41
C MET A 111 -4.10 14.00 3.07
N ILE A 112 -5.35 14.41 2.88
CA ILE A 112 -6.09 14.24 1.60
C ILE A 112 -5.27 14.63 0.35
N PRO A 113 -4.67 15.84 0.26
CA PRO A 113 -3.92 16.22 -0.94
C PRO A 113 -2.70 15.32 -1.19
N ALA A 114 -1.99 14.93 -0.12
CA ALA A 114 -0.87 14.01 -0.22
C ALA A 114 -1.31 12.61 -0.69
N HIS A 115 -2.43 12.10 -0.14
CA HIS A 115 -3.02 10.83 -0.54
C HIS A 115 -3.39 10.80 -2.03
N LEU A 116 -4.06 11.82 -2.54
CA LEU A 116 -4.44 11.91 -3.95
C LEU A 116 -3.22 11.85 -4.86
N PHE A 117 -2.14 12.55 -4.49
CA PHE A 117 -0.89 12.53 -5.24
C PHE A 117 -0.20 11.15 -5.18
N ILE A 118 -0.12 10.54 -4.00
CA ILE A 118 0.54 9.25 -3.79
C ILE A 118 -0.20 8.14 -4.53
N PHE A 119 -1.51 8.02 -4.36
CA PHE A 119 -2.29 6.92 -4.95
C PHE A 119 -2.38 7.02 -6.48
N ARG A 120 -2.49 8.24 -7.03
CA ARG A 120 -2.45 8.44 -8.48
C ARG A 120 -1.07 8.12 -9.07
N GLY A 121 0.01 8.40 -8.34
CA GLY A 121 1.37 7.99 -8.73
C GLY A 121 1.55 6.48 -8.69
N MET A 122 1.10 5.85 -7.60
CA MET A 122 1.16 4.41 -7.35
C MET A 122 0.42 3.62 -8.45
N ALA A 123 -0.83 3.98 -8.75
CA ALA A 123 -1.62 3.31 -9.79
C ALA A 123 -0.95 3.38 -11.17
N ARG A 124 -0.45 4.57 -11.56
CA ARG A 124 0.27 4.75 -12.83
C ARG A 124 1.55 3.92 -12.91
N ARG A 125 2.34 3.89 -11.84
CA ARG A 125 3.57 3.09 -11.80
C ARG A 125 3.27 1.59 -11.91
N ILE A 126 2.25 1.10 -11.22
CA ILE A 126 1.84 -0.31 -11.28
C ILE A 126 1.39 -0.68 -12.69
N ALA A 127 0.56 0.16 -13.33
CA ALA A 127 0.10 -0.07 -14.70
C ALA A 127 1.27 -0.14 -15.69
N HIS A 128 2.19 0.83 -15.62
CA HIS A 128 3.38 0.87 -16.47
C HIS A 128 4.27 -0.36 -16.33
N LEU A 129 4.53 -0.81 -15.09
CA LEU A 129 5.31 -2.03 -14.85
C LEU A 129 4.58 -3.28 -15.35
N ALA A 130 3.24 -3.31 -15.28
CA ALA A 130 2.46 -4.44 -15.75
C ALA A 130 2.53 -4.56 -17.27
N GLU A 131 2.39 -3.46 -17.99
CA GLU A 131 2.52 -3.40 -19.46
C GLU A 131 3.90 -3.88 -19.93
N GLN A 132 4.97 -3.47 -19.25
CA GLN A 132 6.34 -3.91 -19.57
C GLN A 132 6.56 -5.42 -19.42
N ILE A 133 5.85 -6.06 -18.49
CA ILE A 133 5.92 -7.52 -18.30
C ILE A 133 5.10 -8.23 -19.38
N THR A 134 3.99 -7.65 -19.82
CA THR A 134 3.12 -8.27 -20.84
C THR A 134 3.70 -8.18 -22.25
N ILE A 135 4.50 -7.15 -22.55
CA ILE A 135 5.14 -6.96 -23.86
C ILE A 135 6.40 -7.83 -24.03
N LYS A 136 6.97 -8.32 -22.92
CA LYS A 136 8.11 -9.26 -22.93
C LYS A 136 7.64 -10.71 -23.03
#